data_AF-A0A7N2LCD6-F1
#
_entry.id   AF-A0A7N2LCD6-F1
#
_cell.length_a   1.000
_cell.length_b   1.000
_cell.length_c   1.000
_cell.angle_alpha   90.00
_cell.angle_beta   90.00
_cell.angle_gamma   90.00
#
_symmetry.space_group_name_H-M   'P 1'
#
loop_
_entity.id
_entity.type
_entity.pdbx_description
1 polymer ?
#
loop_
_entity_poly.entity_id
_entity_poly.type
_entity_poly.pdbx_seq_one_letter_code
_entity_poly.pdbx_strand_id
1 'polypeptide(L)'
;MMGGRLEPLGDSWSRVTSEIGDLFRPPFDLEERMKMLVLNSAENGDTFAERAESYYEKRPQLLALLQDLYNGYITLSDRYIQTLAKHHHHHRRQSSQISTTDYDCYDQEDDAESSLSYQQPQSMLPNKGVLECDADAVNVIVADLVIKNVEYDVLVHEMSIMERRTSESSRKMELQKNLLEVLESERLILLNENARLGYRVTALVEENKGLASESMFMKRKASELARCVLKMREDHRVYMLNRKIEDLQGQIYGLEKRNKEYYEQLVKRDQHVKQEKASIDEKKNVHDLSLDGCSKMEVVVVNQRFKKRGSASVGKKSGSRLWERVKNMDLFLCGLDPTCT
;
A
#
# COMPACT_ATOMS: atom_id res chain seq x y z
N MET A 1 -12.51 -39.41 -78.75
CA MET A 1 -12.95 -38.64 -77.57
C MET A 1 -12.27 -39.21 -76.35
N MET A 2 -11.38 -38.44 -75.72
CA MET A 2 -11.06 -38.40 -74.29
C MET A 2 -9.92 -37.38 -74.19
N GLY A 3 -10.30 -36.10 -74.09
CA GLY A 3 -9.34 -35.01 -73.89
C GLY A 3 -8.86 -35.02 -72.44
N GLY A 4 -7.63 -35.45 -72.22
CA GLY A 4 -6.94 -35.29 -70.94
C GLY A 4 -6.47 -33.85 -70.79
N ARG A 5 -7.18 -33.09 -69.96
CA ARG A 5 -6.83 -31.74 -69.53
C ARG A 5 -5.52 -31.82 -68.73
N LEU A 6 -4.43 -31.29 -69.27
CA LEU A 6 -3.24 -30.98 -68.48
C LEU A 6 -3.60 -29.82 -67.55
N GLU A 7 -3.79 -30.12 -66.27
CA GLU A 7 -3.82 -29.12 -65.21
C GLU A 7 -2.42 -28.45 -65.13
N PRO A 8 -2.34 -27.12 -65.09
CA PRO A 8 -1.06 -26.42 -65.09
C PRO A 8 -0.34 -26.63 -63.76
N LEU A 9 0.93 -27.03 -63.81
CA LEU A 9 1.83 -27.19 -62.65
C LEU A 9 1.95 -25.95 -61.74
N GLY A 10 1.44 -24.79 -62.16
CA GLY A 10 1.45 -23.56 -61.37
C GLY A 10 0.63 -23.64 -60.08
N ASP A 11 -0.50 -24.33 -60.09
CA ASP A 11 -1.41 -24.37 -58.93
C ASP A 11 -0.84 -25.22 -57.77
N SER A 12 0.02 -26.20 -58.09
CA SER A 12 0.64 -27.08 -57.08
C SER A 12 1.70 -26.34 -56.27
N TRP A 13 2.52 -25.50 -56.91
CA TRP A 13 3.54 -24.71 -56.21
C TRP A 13 2.90 -23.61 -55.37
N SER A 14 1.86 -22.93 -55.88
CA SER A 14 1.10 -21.94 -55.11
C SER A 14 0.42 -22.56 -53.88
N ARG A 15 -0.12 -23.79 -54.00
CA ARG A 15 -0.75 -24.50 -52.89
C ARG A 15 0.27 -24.92 -51.81
N VAL A 16 1.44 -25.43 -52.21
CA VAL A 16 2.54 -25.77 -51.28
C VAL A 16 3.09 -24.52 -50.58
N THR A 17 3.27 -23.41 -51.30
CA THR A 17 3.70 -22.15 -50.69
C THR A 17 2.64 -21.55 -49.76
N SER A 18 1.36 -21.78 -50.03
CA SER A 18 0.26 -21.34 -49.16
C SER A 18 0.17 -22.21 -47.90
N GLU A 19 0.34 -23.54 -48.01
CA GLU A 19 0.37 -24.45 -46.86
C GLU A 19 1.58 -24.19 -45.94
N ILE A 20 2.76 -23.89 -46.51
CA ILE A 20 3.95 -23.50 -45.73
C ILE A 20 3.76 -22.11 -45.10
N GLY A 21 3.11 -21.19 -45.82
CA GLY A 21 2.78 -19.85 -45.33
C GLY A 21 1.79 -19.86 -44.16
N ASP A 22 0.77 -20.70 -44.21
CA ASP A 22 -0.23 -20.86 -43.14
C ASP A 22 0.29 -21.67 -41.94
N LEU A 23 1.34 -22.48 -42.14
CA LEU A 23 2.03 -23.21 -41.06
C LEU A 23 2.82 -22.26 -40.17
N PHE A 24 3.46 -21.23 -40.74
CA PHE A 24 4.33 -20.29 -40.01
C PHE A 24 3.71 -18.93 -39.70
N ARG A 25 2.48 -18.65 -40.16
CA ARG A 25 1.77 -17.40 -39.83
C ARG A 25 1.42 -17.40 -38.34
N PRO A 26 1.98 -16.49 -37.52
CA PRO A 26 1.49 -16.26 -36.17
C PRO A 26 0.01 -15.88 -36.26
N PRO A 27 -0.83 -16.19 -35.26
CA PRO A 27 -2.19 -15.67 -35.25
C PRO A 27 -2.10 -14.15 -35.36
N PHE A 28 -2.62 -13.56 -36.44
CA PHE A 28 -2.54 -12.12 -36.71
C PHE A 28 -3.05 -11.28 -35.51
N ASP A 29 -4.00 -11.84 -34.76
CA ASP A 29 -4.53 -11.30 -33.50
C ASP A 29 -3.49 -11.16 -32.38
N LEU A 30 -2.49 -12.03 -32.31
CA LEU A 30 -1.46 -12.02 -31.25
C LEU A 30 -0.43 -10.91 -31.45
N GLU A 31 -0.05 -10.66 -32.70
CA GLU A 31 0.89 -9.60 -33.06
C GLU A 31 0.27 -8.21 -32.84
N GLU A 32 -1.00 -8.05 -33.21
CA GLU A 32 -1.78 -6.83 -32.96
C GLU A 32 -1.90 -6.54 -31.45
N ARG A 33 -2.22 -7.56 -30.64
CA ARG A 33 -2.31 -7.44 -29.18
C ARG A 33 -0.97 -7.12 -28.53
N MET A 34 0.12 -7.73 -29.00
CA MET A 34 1.48 -7.44 -28.52
C MET A 34 1.85 -5.98 -28.79
N LYS A 35 1.54 -5.48 -29.98
CA LYS A 35 1.80 -4.09 -30.37
C LYS A 35 0.99 -3.09 -29.54
N MET A 36 -0.28 -3.38 -29.29
CA MET A 36 -1.16 -2.57 -28.43
C MET A 36 -0.65 -2.52 -26.98
N LEU A 37 -0.19 -3.65 -26.42
CA LEU A 37 0.35 -3.71 -25.06
C LEU A 37 1.67 -2.95 -24.90
N VAL A 38 2.56 -3.03 -25.90
CA VAL A 38 3.82 -2.28 -25.93
C VAL A 38 3.57 -0.77 -26.02
N LEU A 39 2.67 -0.33 -26.91
CA LEU A 39 2.30 1.09 -27.04
C LEU A 39 1.70 1.65 -25.74
N ASN A 40 0.84 0.88 -25.08
CA ASN A 40 0.19 1.27 -23.83
C ASN A 40 1.13 1.24 -22.61
N SER A 41 2.35 0.70 -22.73
CA SER A 41 3.32 0.61 -21.63
C SER A 41 4.31 1.80 -21.58
N ALA A 42 4.39 2.59 -22.66
CA ALA A 42 5.38 3.67 -22.81
C ALA A 42 4.98 5.00 -22.13
N GLU A 43 3.69 5.19 -21.85
CA GLU A 43 3.20 6.28 -21.01
C GLU A 43 2.73 5.66 -19.69
N ASN A 44 3.19 6.17 -18.55
CA ASN A 44 2.43 6.35 -17.30
C ASN A 44 3.37 6.59 -16.09
N GLY A 45 3.17 7.74 -15.43
CA GLY A 45 3.65 8.03 -14.08
C GLY A 45 4.95 8.82 -14.00
N ASP A 46 4.86 10.12 -13.67
CA ASP A 46 6.02 10.96 -13.33
C ASP A 46 6.60 10.55 -11.96
N THR A 47 5.79 9.90 -11.11
CA THR A 47 6.20 9.45 -9.77
C THR A 47 6.38 7.92 -9.68
N PHE A 48 7.18 7.48 -8.68
CA PHE A 48 7.44 6.05 -8.45
C PHE A 48 6.18 5.26 -8.09
N ALA A 49 5.27 5.86 -7.30
CA ALA A 49 4.03 5.21 -6.88
C ALA A 49 3.11 4.95 -8.07
N GLU A 50 2.91 5.93 -8.95
CA GLU A 50 2.10 5.78 -10.17
C GLU A 50 2.70 4.77 -11.14
N ARG A 51 4.03 4.71 -11.26
CA ARG A 51 4.70 3.65 -12.06
C ARG A 51 4.46 2.26 -11.47
N ALA A 52 4.54 2.11 -10.16
CA ALA A 52 4.30 0.84 -9.49
C ALA A 52 2.83 0.39 -9.66
N GLU A 53 1.88 1.30 -9.46
CA GLU A 53 0.46 1.06 -9.65
C GLU A 53 0.14 0.66 -11.09
N SER A 54 0.61 1.43 -12.07
CA SER A 54 0.41 1.12 -13.49
C SER A 54 1.05 -0.21 -13.90
N TYR A 55 2.20 -0.59 -13.31
CA TYR A 55 2.82 -1.89 -13.54
C TYR A 55 1.94 -3.03 -13.02
N TYR A 56 1.45 -2.94 -11.79
CA TYR A 56 0.62 -3.99 -11.20
C TYR A 56 -0.75 -4.12 -11.87
N GLU A 57 -1.32 -3.03 -12.40
CA GLU A 57 -2.53 -3.08 -13.22
C GLU A 57 -2.33 -3.76 -14.59
N LYS A 58 -1.20 -3.50 -15.26
CA LYS A 58 -0.89 -4.07 -16.59
C LYS A 58 -0.37 -5.51 -16.52
N ARG A 59 0.16 -5.94 -15.37
CA ARG A 59 0.75 -7.27 -15.16
C ARG A 59 -0.16 -8.45 -15.55
N PRO A 60 -1.46 -8.49 -15.24
CA PRO A 60 -2.34 -9.59 -15.64
C PRO A 60 -2.46 -9.73 -17.17
N GLN A 61 -2.48 -8.60 -17.89
CA GLN A 61 -2.61 -8.56 -19.36
C GLN A 61 -1.33 -9.07 -20.02
N LEU A 62 -0.17 -8.72 -19.46
CA LEU A 62 1.13 -9.23 -19.90
C LEU A 62 1.27 -10.75 -19.66
N LEU A 63 0.80 -11.24 -18.52
CA LEU A 63 0.79 -12.67 -18.21
C LEU A 63 -0.13 -13.46 -19.16
N ALA A 64 -1.30 -12.92 -19.49
CA ALA A 64 -2.20 -13.52 -20.47
C ALA A 64 -1.56 -13.59 -21.86
N LEU A 65 -0.91 -12.51 -22.31
CA LEU A 65 -0.20 -12.50 -23.59
C LEU A 65 0.94 -13.53 -23.64
N LEU A 66 1.71 -13.66 -22.56
CA LEU A 66 2.79 -14.64 -22.47
C LEU A 66 2.26 -16.08 -22.52
N GLN A 67 1.11 -16.34 -21.87
CA GLN A 67 0.44 -17.62 -21.94
C GLN A 67 -0.04 -17.93 -23.36
N ASP A 68 -0.61 -16.96 -24.06
CA ASP A 68 -1.06 -17.11 -25.44
C ASP A 68 0.12 -17.37 -26.40
N LEU A 69 1.26 -16.69 -26.21
CA LEU A 69 2.50 -16.94 -26.94
C LEU A 69 3.04 -18.34 -26.70
N TYR A 70 3.07 -18.78 -25.43
CA TYR A 70 3.50 -20.12 -25.07
C TYR A 70 2.60 -21.18 -25.72
N ASN A 71 1.29 -21.04 -25.59
CA ASN A 71 0.32 -21.97 -26.20
C ASN A 71 0.44 -21.98 -27.73
N GLY A 72 0.66 -20.82 -28.35
CA GLY A 72 0.90 -20.69 -29.78
C GLY A 72 2.18 -21.41 -30.22
N TYR A 73 3.27 -21.27 -29.46
CA TYR A 73 4.52 -21.98 -29.71
C TYR A 73 4.36 -23.50 -29.56
N ILE A 74 3.68 -23.97 -28.52
CA ILE A 74 3.40 -25.41 -28.33
C ILE A 74 2.57 -25.94 -29.50
N THR A 75 1.50 -25.24 -29.89
CA THR A 75 0.65 -25.64 -31.01
C THR A 75 1.42 -25.66 -32.34
N LEU A 76 2.30 -24.68 -32.56
CA LEU A 76 3.17 -24.65 -33.74
C LEU A 76 4.17 -25.81 -33.74
N SER A 77 4.79 -26.08 -32.60
CA SER A 77 5.74 -27.18 -32.41
C SER A 77 5.05 -28.53 -32.64
N ASP A 78 3.85 -28.73 -32.10
CA ASP A 78 3.05 -29.93 -32.31
C ASP A 78 2.68 -30.13 -33.78
N ARG A 79 2.27 -29.06 -34.48
CA ARG A 79 1.99 -29.13 -35.93
C ARG A 79 3.25 -29.44 -36.74
N TYR A 80 4.40 -28.88 -36.36
CA TYR A 80 5.68 -29.16 -37.00
C TYR A 80 6.09 -30.63 -36.82
N ILE A 81 6.02 -31.14 -35.58
CA ILE A 81 6.28 -32.55 -35.25
C ILE A 81 5.31 -33.48 -36.01
N GLN A 82 4.02 -33.15 -36.04
CA GLN A 82 3.02 -33.91 -36.80
C GLN A 82 3.30 -33.89 -38.31
N THR A 83 3.81 -32.79 -38.85
CA THR A 83 4.15 -32.68 -40.29
C THR A 83 5.38 -33.50 -40.63
N LEU A 84 6.41 -33.47 -39.77
CA LEU A 84 7.58 -34.36 -39.87
C LEU A 84 7.16 -35.84 -39.77
N ALA A 85 6.28 -36.18 -38.82
CA ALA A 85 5.78 -37.53 -38.65
C ALA A 85 4.94 -37.99 -39.87
N LYS A 86 4.08 -37.12 -40.43
CA LYS A 86 3.33 -37.41 -41.66
C LYS A 86 4.26 -37.63 -42.86
N HIS A 87 5.31 -36.82 -43.01
CA HIS A 87 6.32 -37.01 -44.06
C HIS A 87 7.08 -38.34 -43.88
N HIS A 88 7.41 -38.72 -42.63
CA HIS A 88 7.97 -40.03 -42.32
C HIS A 88 6.98 -41.19 -42.54
N HIS A 89 5.68 -41.01 -42.31
CA HIS A 89 4.66 -42.05 -42.55
C HIS A 89 4.35 -42.27 -44.03
N HIS A 90 4.65 -41.34 -44.92
CA HIS A 90 4.59 -41.58 -46.37
C HIS A 90 5.77 -42.43 -46.87
N HIS A 91 6.95 -42.33 -46.25
CA HIS A 91 8.08 -43.24 -46.52
C HIS A 91 7.99 -44.56 -45.72
N ARG A 92 7.31 -44.55 -44.57
CA ARG A 92 7.07 -45.72 -43.70
C ARG A 92 5.66 -46.30 -43.90
N ARG A 93 5.19 -46.39 -45.15
CA ARG A 93 4.10 -47.30 -45.54
C ARG A 93 4.62 -48.57 -46.24
N GLN A 94 5.92 -48.87 -46.05
CA GLN A 94 6.53 -50.17 -46.29
C GLN A 94 7.30 -50.66 -45.05
N SER A 95 6.82 -50.45 -43.83
CA SER A 95 7.29 -51.30 -42.73
C SER A 95 6.32 -51.24 -41.56
N SER A 96 5.72 -52.38 -41.30
CA SER A 96 4.65 -52.67 -40.37
C SER A 96 5.00 -52.45 -38.91
N GLN A 97 3.97 -52.02 -38.16
CA GLN A 97 3.54 -52.52 -36.85
C GLN A 97 4.61 -52.90 -35.83
N ILE A 98 4.73 -52.13 -34.73
CA ILE A 98 4.61 -52.68 -33.35
C ILE A 98 4.34 -51.54 -32.35
N SER A 99 3.75 -51.93 -31.22
CA SER A 99 2.93 -51.19 -30.27
C SER A 99 3.70 -50.82 -28.99
N THR A 100 3.39 -49.64 -28.43
CA THR A 100 3.24 -49.27 -27.00
C THR A 100 4.29 -49.69 -25.95
N THR A 101 4.87 -48.72 -25.24
CA THR A 101 4.70 -48.46 -23.78
C THR A 101 5.62 -47.30 -23.33
N ASP A 102 5.10 -46.45 -22.44
CA ASP A 102 5.66 -45.22 -21.84
C ASP A 102 6.82 -45.40 -20.83
N TYR A 103 7.44 -44.25 -20.47
CA TYR A 103 8.30 -43.92 -19.30
C TYR A 103 9.75 -44.48 -19.35
N ASP A 104 10.85 -43.76 -19.11
CA ASP A 104 11.14 -42.47 -18.46
C ASP A 104 12.42 -41.85 -19.07
N CYS A 105 12.52 -40.53 -19.00
CA CYS A 105 13.66 -39.72 -19.42
C CYS A 105 14.64 -39.54 -18.25
N TYR A 106 15.84 -40.13 -18.35
CA TYR A 106 17.03 -39.60 -17.70
C TYR A 106 18.22 -39.70 -18.65
N ASP A 107 18.74 -38.51 -18.97
CA ASP A 107 20.14 -38.17 -19.23
C ASP A 107 21.12 -39.34 -19.30
N GLN A 108 21.56 -39.62 -20.52
CA GLN A 108 22.84 -40.27 -20.73
C GLN A 108 23.57 -39.49 -21.84
N GLU A 109 24.55 -38.70 -21.41
CA GLU A 109 25.58 -38.13 -22.26
C GLU A 109 26.32 -39.29 -22.93
N ASP A 110 25.97 -39.58 -24.19
CA ASP A 110 26.77 -40.46 -25.02
C ASP A 110 27.60 -39.60 -25.98
N ASP A 111 28.88 -39.49 -25.61
CA ASP A 111 30.01 -39.12 -26.46
C ASP A 111 29.91 -39.87 -27.80
N ALA A 112 29.56 -39.14 -28.86
CA ALA A 112 29.58 -39.65 -30.22
C ALA A 112 31.05 -39.72 -30.71
N GLU A 113 31.80 -40.70 -30.20
CA GLU A 113 33.01 -41.21 -30.83
C GLU A 113 32.62 -41.85 -32.17
N SER A 114 32.51 -41.02 -33.21
CA SER A 114 32.31 -41.44 -34.59
C SER A 114 33.52 -42.28 -35.05
N SER A 115 33.42 -43.59 -34.87
CA SER A 115 34.35 -44.58 -35.42
C SER A 115 34.27 -44.60 -36.95
N LEU A 116 35.03 -43.71 -37.59
CA LEU A 116 35.36 -43.79 -39.01
C LEU A 116 36.30 -44.99 -39.19
N SER A 117 35.75 -46.11 -39.66
CA SER A 117 36.57 -47.24 -40.12
C SER A 117 37.36 -46.78 -41.35
N TYR A 118 38.66 -46.54 -41.18
CA TYR A 118 39.57 -46.29 -42.28
C TYR A 118 39.69 -47.57 -43.12
N GLN A 119 38.97 -47.64 -44.24
CA GLN A 119 39.26 -48.63 -45.27
C GLN A 119 40.41 -48.10 -46.13
N GLN A 120 41.62 -48.55 -45.81
CA GLN A 120 42.84 -48.29 -46.54
C GLN A 120 42.65 -48.66 -48.04
N PRO A 121 42.87 -47.74 -49.00
CA PRO A 121 42.90 -48.12 -50.40
C PRO A 121 44.08 -49.07 -50.63
N GLN A 122 43.77 -50.28 -51.09
CA GLN A 122 44.76 -51.29 -51.45
C GLN A 122 45.63 -50.74 -52.60
N SER A 123 46.89 -50.43 -52.29
CA SER A 123 47.90 -50.13 -53.29
C SER A 123 48.24 -51.41 -54.07
N MET A 124 47.77 -51.48 -55.31
CA MET A 124 48.16 -52.51 -56.28
C MET A 124 49.63 -52.27 -56.68
N LEU A 125 50.55 -53.07 -56.15
CA LEU A 125 51.90 -53.21 -56.68
C LEU A 125 51.88 -54.19 -57.86
N PRO A 126 52.38 -53.83 -59.06
CA PRO A 126 52.81 -54.81 -60.03
C PRO A 126 54.28 -55.17 -59.79
N ASN A 127 54.55 -56.47 -59.77
CA ASN A 127 55.86 -57.05 -59.51
C ASN A 127 56.73 -57.06 -60.80
N LYS A 128 57.96 -56.55 -60.66
CA LYS A 128 59.20 -56.93 -61.36
C LYS A 128 59.33 -56.63 -62.87
N GLY A 129 60.11 -55.59 -63.18
CA GLY A 129 60.82 -55.47 -64.46
C GLY A 129 61.38 -54.08 -64.74
N VAL A 130 62.69 -53.91 -64.54
CA VAL A 130 63.57 -52.92 -65.18
C VAL A 130 63.30 -51.44 -64.84
N LEU A 131 64.40 -50.74 -64.54
CA LEU A 131 64.48 -49.28 -64.34
C LEU A 131 63.94 -48.53 -65.57
N GLU A 132 62.79 -47.88 -65.41
CA GLU A 132 62.56 -46.53 -65.91
C GLU A 132 61.90 -45.74 -64.78
N CYS A 133 62.50 -44.60 -64.42
CA CYS A 133 61.88 -43.66 -63.49
C CYS A 133 60.69 -43.06 -64.26
N ASP A 134 59.54 -43.72 -64.18
CA ASP A 134 58.32 -43.27 -64.87
C ASP A 134 58.00 -41.89 -64.30
N ALA A 135 58.27 -40.85 -65.10
CA ALA A 135 58.09 -39.46 -64.70
C ALA A 135 56.66 -39.22 -64.17
N ASP A 136 55.70 -39.99 -64.67
CA ASP A 136 54.30 -39.98 -64.26
C ASP A 136 54.08 -40.47 -62.81
N ALA A 137 54.77 -41.50 -62.35
CA ALA A 137 54.65 -41.99 -60.96
C ALA A 137 55.19 -40.96 -59.96
N VAL A 138 56.30 -40.30 -60.31
CA VAL A 138 56.88 -39.21 -59.51
C VAL A 138 55.93 -38.00 -59.51
N ASN A 139 55.35 -37.64 -60.66
CA ASN A 139 54.38 -36.56 -60.76
C ASN A 139 53.13 -36.80 -59.91
N VAL A 140 52.64 -38.03 -59.84
CA VAL A 140 51.49 -38.41 -58.97
C VAL A 140 51.84 -38.22 -57.50
N ILE A 141 53.03 -38.63 -57.06
CA ILE A 141 53.48 -38.44 -55.67
C ILE A 141 53.65 -36.96 -55.35
N VAL A 142 54.21 -36.17 -56.27
CA VAL A 142 54.35 -34.71 -56.11
C VAL A 142 52.98 -34.03 -56.06
N ALA A 143 52.03 -34.43 -56.92
CA ALA A 143 50.67 -33.91 -56.90
C ALA A 143 49.96 -34.23 -55.58
N ASP A 144 50.06 -35.46 -55.08
CA ASP A 144 49.50 -35.86 -53.78
C ASP A 144 50.12 -35.04 -52.64
N LEU A 145 51.45 -34.86 -52.63
CA LEU A 145 52.14 -34.02 -51.63
C LEU A 145 51.66 -32.56 -51.68
N VAL A 146 51.50 -31.99 -52.87
CA VAL A 146 51.00 -30.61 -53.04
C VAL A 146 49.55 -30.50 -52.56
N ILE A 147 48.69 -31.47 -52.91
CA ILE A 147 47.30 -31.52 -52.42
C ILE A 147 47.29 -31.60 -50.90
N LYS A 148 48.07 -32.50 -50.30
CA LYS A 148 48.16 -32.66 -48.84
C LYS A 148 48.69 -31.42 -48.13
N ASN A 149 49.64 -30.70 -48.74
CA ASN A 149 50.16 -29.46 -48.16
C ASN A 149 49.11 -28.34 -48.16
N VAL A 150 48.34 -28.22 -49.25
CA VAL A 150 47.23 -27.26 -49.32
C VAL A 150 46.11 -27.64 -48.34
N GLU A 151 45.76 -28.93 -48.23
CA GLU A 151 44.79 -29.42 -47.24
C GLU A 151 45.25 -29.11 -45.80
N TYR A 152 46.54 -29.25 -45.51
CA TYR A 152 47.13 -28.87 -44.22
C TYR A 152 46.99 -27.37 -43.95
N ASP A 153 47.34 -26.52 -44.90
CA ASP A 153 47.21 -25.06 -44.76
C ASP A 153 45.76 -24.62 -44.51
N VAL A 154 44.80 -25.23 -45.22
CA VAL A 154 43.36 -25.01 -45.01
C VAL A 154 42.96 -25.42 -43.60
N LEU A 155 43.34 -26.62 -43.17
CA LEU A 155 42.99 -27.14 -41.85
C LEU A 155 43.59 -26.28 -40.73
N VAL A 156 44.84 -25.82 -40.88
CA VAL A 156 45.48 -24.92 -39.91
C VAL A 156 44.73 -23.59 -39.81
N HIS A 157 44.27 -23.04 -40.94
CA HIS A 157 43.48 -21.81 -40.94
C HIS A 157 42.12 -21.99 -40.25
N GLU A 158 41.41 -23.07 -40.56
CA GLU A 158 40.12 -23.41 -39.93
C GLU A 158 40.28 -23.63 -38.43
N MET A 159 41.33 -24.35 -38.01
CA MET A 159 41.68 -24.55 -36.60
C MET A 159 41.93 -23.22 -35.90
N SER A 160 42.69 -22.30 -36.51
CA SER A 160 42.95 -20.96 -35.96
C SER A 160 41.67 -20.11 -35.82
N ILE A 161 40.74 -20.21 -36.77
CA ILE A 161 39.43 -19.55 -36.68
C ILE A 161 38.63 -20.14 -35.52
N MET A 162 38.57 -21.46 -35.40
CA MET A 162 37.87 -22.14 -34.32
C MET A 162 38.45 -21.78 -32.94
N GLU A 163 39.77 -21.78 -32.80
CA GLU A 163 40.46 -21.37 -31.56
C GLU A 163 40.10 -19.94 -31.14
N ARG A 164 40.08 -19.00 -32.10
CA ARG A 164 39.66 -17.62 -31.83
C ARG A 164 38.21 -17.53 -31.37
N ARG A 165 37.30 -18.27 -32.03
CA ARG A 165 35.87 -18.30 -31.63
C ARG A 165 35.67 -18.92 -30.26
N THR A 166 36.38 -19.99 -29.94
CA THR A 166 36.30 -20.65 -28.62
C THR A 166 36.86 -19.77 -27.51
N SER A 167 37.98 -19.08 -27.75
CA SER A 167 38.54 -18.12 -26.77
C SER A 167 37.63 -16.91 -26.55
N GLU A 168 37.02 -16.37 -27.61
CA GLU A 168 36.00 -15.31 -27.49
C GLU A 168 34.77 -15.79 -26.71
N SER A 169 34.28 -17.00 -26.99
CA SER A 169 33.16 -17.61 -26.28
C SER A 169 33.49 -17.84 -24.79
N SER A 170 34.69 -18.36 -24.50
CA SER A 170 35.18 -18.55 -23.13
C SER A 170 35.24 -17.23 -22.36
N ARG A 171 35.74 -16.16 -22.98
CA ARG A 171 35.76 -14.83 -22.37
C ARG A 171 34.36 -14.28 -22.11
N LYS A 172 33.41 -14.50 -23.03
CA LYS A 172 32.01 -14.11 -22.85
C LYS A 172 31.36 -14.87 -21.69
N MET A 173 31.58 -16.18 -21.61
CA MET A 173 31.10 -17.00 -20.51
C MET A 173 31.66 -16.54 -19.16
N GLU A 174 32.94 -16.21 -19.11
CA GLU A 174 33.58 -15.69 -17.89
C GLU A 174 32.97 -14.35 -17.44
N LEU A 175 32.74 -13.42 -18.38
CA LEU A 175 32.07 -12.16 -18.07
C LEU A 175 30.63 -12.37 -17.57
N GLN A 176 29.91 -13.34 -18.14
CA GLN A 176 28.56 -13.68 -17.69
C GLN A 176 28.57 -14.27 -16.26
N LYS A 177 29.56 -15.09 -15.91
CA LYS A 177 29.74 -15.60 -14.55
C LYS A 177 30.03 -14.48 -13.55
N ASN A 178 30.95 -13.57 -13.89
CA ASN A 178 31.28 -12.42 -13.03
C ASN A 178 30.06 -11.50 -12.80
N LEU A 179 29.27 -11.26 -13.84
CA LEU A 179 28.02 -10.50 -13.70
C LEU A 179 27.05 -11.20 -12.74
N LEU A 180 26.90 -12.51 -12.85
CA LEU A 180 26.04 -13.29 -11.96
C LEU A 180 26.51 -13.22 -10.51
N GLU A 181 27.82 -13.33 -10.26
CA GLU A 181 28.40 -13.18 -8.92
C GLU A 181 28.11 -11.80 -8.31
N VAL A 182 28.26 -10.72 -9.10
CA VAL A 182 27.92 -9.36 -8.65
C VAL A 182 26.45 -9.26 -8.29
N LEU A 183 25.54 -9.73 -9.15
CA LEU A 183 24.11 -9.71 -8.88
C LEU A 183 23.72 -10.54 -7.64
N GLU A 184 24.38 -11.68 -7.43
CA GLU A 184 24.18 -12.50 -6.24
C GLU A 184 24.66 -11.79 -4.96
N SER A 185 25.79 -11.09 -5.03
CA SER A 185 26.30 -10.27 -3.94
C SER A 185 25.37 -9.10 -3.59
N GLU A 186 24.83 -8.40 -4.61
CA GLU A 186 23.85 -7.32 -4.43
C GLU A 186 22.56 -7.85 -3.81
N ARG A 187 22.06 -9.00 -4.29
CA ARG A 187 20.90 -9.68 -3.69
C ARG A 187 21.14 -9.97 -2.21
N LEU A 188 22.32 -10.47 -1.85
CA LEU A 188 22.64 -10.80 -0.46
C LEU A 188 22.70 -9.55 0.43
N ILE A 189 23.29 -8.46 -0.07
CA ILE A 189 23.32 -7.15 0.62
C ILE A 189 21.88 -6.64 0.85
N LEU A 190 21.04 -6.67 -0.18
CA LEU A 190 19.65 -6.23 -0.08
C LEU A 190 18.83 -7.09 0.88
N LEU A 191 19.04 -8.41 0.90
CA LEU A 191 18.40 -9.30 1.86
C LEU A 191 18.82 -8.98 3.31
N ASN A 192 20.10 -8.69 3.53
CA ASN A 192 20.61 -8.31 4.84
C ASN A 192 20.01 -6.97 5.31
N GLU A 193 20.00 -5.98 4.43
CA GLU A 193 19.44 -4.66 4.71
C GLU A 193 17.93 -4.74 5.01
N ASN A 194 17.18 -5.54 4.24
CA ASN A 194 15.76 -5.79 4.52
C ASN A 194 15.53 -6.45 5.89
N ALA A 195 16.37 -7.42 6.28
CA ALA A 195 16.29 -8.01 7.61
C ALA A 195 16.56 -6.97 8.70
N ARG A 196 17.60 -6.16 8.54
CA ARG A 196 17.97 -5.07 9.45
C ARG A 196 16.84 -4.05 9.60
N LEU A 197 16.24 -3.63 8.49
CA LEU A 197 15.08 -2.72 8.49
C LEU A 197 13.87 -3.37 9.15
N GLY A 198 13.63 -4.67 8.92
CA GLY A 198 12.58 -5.43 9.59
C GLY A 198 12.70 -5.41 11.12
N TYR A 199 13.91 -5.63 11.65
CA TYR A 199 14.15 -5.51 13.10
C TYR A 199 13.91 -4.09 13.62
N ARG A 200 14.34 -3.07 12.88
CA ARG A 200 14.14 -1.66 13.26
C ARG A 200 12.66 -1.27 13.27
N VAL A 201 11.90 -1.69 12.25
CA VAL A 201 10.44 -1.48 12.20
C VAL A 201 9.78 -2.16 13.39
N THR A 202 10.13 -3.41 13.68
CA THR A 202 9.57 -4.17 14.81
C THR A 202 9.84 -3.46 16.15
N ALA A 203 11.07 -2.98 16.36
CA ALA A 203 11.44 -2.25 17.56
C ALA A 203 10.63 -0.95 17.72
N LEU A 204 10.50 -0.16 16.65
CA LEU A 204 9.71 1.09 16.66
C LEU A 204 8.21 0.84 16.86
N VAL A 205 7.68 -0.28 16.37
CA VAL A 205 6.27 -0.66 16.58
C VAL A 205 6.02 -0.98 18.06
N GLU A 206 6.89 -1.74 18.72
CA GLU A 206 6.74 -2.04 20.15
C GLU A 206 6.93 -0.79 21.03
N GLU A 207 7.88 0.10 20.68
CA GLU A 207 8.03 1.39 21.37
C GLU A 207 6.76 2.26 21.24
N ASN A 208 6.22 2.39 20.03
CA ASN A 208 4.97 3.14 19.80
C ASN A 208 3.79 2.56 20.58
N LYS A 209 3.70 1.23 20.67
CA LYS A 209 2.68 0.56 21.49
C LYS A 209 2.86 0.88 22.98
N GLY A 210 4.10 0.92 23.47
CA GLY A 210 4.44 1.40 24.81
C GLY A 210 3.97 2.83 25.04
N LEU A 211 4.39 3.77 24.18
CA LEU A 211 4.01 5.18 24.23
C LEU A 211 2.49 5.39 24.17
N ALA A 212 1.78 4.63 23.34
CA ALA A 212 0.32 4.69 23.27
C ALA A 212 -0.32 4.28 24.61
N SER A 213 0.21 3.25 25.27
CA SER A 213 -0.28 2.80 26.58
C SER A 213 0.00 3.84 27.69
N GLU A 214 1.18 4.46 27.67
CA GLU A 214 1.56 5.53 28.61
C GLU A 214 0.72 6.79 28.43
N SER A 215 0.52 7.22 27.18
CA SER A 215 -0.34 8.36 26.84
C SER A 215 -1.77 8.14 27.33
N MET A 216 -2.32 6.94 27.13
CA MET A 216 -3.64 6.58 27.63
C MET A 216 -3.69 6.57 29.16
N PHE A 217 -2.65 6.09 29.84
CA PHE A 217 -2.57 6.16 31.30
C PHE A 217 -2.55 7.60 31.81
N MET A 218 -1.69 8.45 31.23
CA MET A 218 -1.60 9.87 31.60
C MET A 218 -2.91 10.62 31.36
N LYS A 219 -3.61 10.34 30.25
CA LYS A 219 -4.94 10.88 29.97
C LYS A 219 -5.96 10.49 31.04
N ARG A 220 -5.96 9.23 31.49
CA ARG A 220 -6.83 8.78 32.59
C ARG A 220 -6.49 9.51 33.89
N LYS A 221 -5.21 9.64 34.23
CA LYS A 221 -4.76 10.35 35.45
C LYS A 221 -5.10 11.84 35.43
N ALA A 222 -4.94 12.51 34.30
CA ALA A 222 -5.37 13.89 34.12
C ALA A 222 -6.89 14.04 34.31
N SER A 223 -7.68 13.10 33.77
CA SER A 223 -9.14 13.08 33.96
C SER A 223 -9.55 12.86 35.42
N GLU A 224 -8.89 11.94 36.13
CA GLU A 224 -9.10 11.72 37.57
C GLU A 224 -8.81 12.98 38.38
N LEU A 225 -7.68 13.64 38.11
CA LEU A 225 -7.31 14.87 38.78
C LEU A 225 -8.31 16.00 38.51
N ALA A 226 -8.75 16.16 37.26
CA ALA A 226 -9.76 17.15 36.90
C ALA A 226 -11.08 16.93 37.67
N ARG A 227 -11.52 15.68 37.82
CA ARG A 227 -12.70 15.34 38.62
C ARG A 227 -12.52 15.68 40.09
N CYS A 228 -11.35 15.40 40.66
CA CYS A 228 -11.02 15.74 42.04
C CYS A 228 -11.11 17.27 42.28
N VAL A 229 -10.51 18.06 41.39
CA VAL A 229 -10.53 19.52 41.47
C VAL A 229 -11.96 20.08 41.39
N LEU A 230 -12.80 19.55 40.49
CA LEU A 230 -14.20 19.96 40.39
C LEU A 230 -14.97 19.63 41.67
N LYS A 231 -14.77 18.44 42.24
CA LYS A 231 -15.39 18.05 43.50
C LYS A 231 -14.97 18.98 44.64
N MET A 232 -13.69 19.29 44.78
CA MET A 232 -13.20 20.23 45.80
C MET A 232 -13.84 21.62 45.69
N ARG A 233 -14.04 22.13 44.46
CA ARG A 233 -14.72 23.42 44.25
C ARG A 233 -16.17 23.39 44.70
N GLU A 234 -16.87 22.31 44.40
CA GLU A 234 -18.26 22.13 44.81
C GLU A 234 -18.37 21.97 46.33
N ASP A 235 -17.52 21.15 46.94
CA ASP A 235 -17.46 20.97 48.40
C ASP A 235 -17.17 22.31 49.11
N HIS A 236 -16.26 23.13 48.58
CA HIS A 236 -16.00 24.47 49.10
C HIS A 236 -17.22 25.39 48.98
N ARG A 237 -17.93 25.34 47.84
CA ARG A 237 -19.15 26.13 47.62
C ARG A 237 -20.25 25.74 48.61
N VAL A 238 -20.48 24.44 48.79
CA VAL A 238 -21.44 23.90 49.77
C VAL A 238 -21.08 24.34 51.18
N TYR A 239 -19.79 24.23 51.55
CA TYR A 239 -19.31 24.70 52.85
C TYR A 239 -19.61 26.19 53.10
N MET A 240 -19.32 27.06 52.13
CA MET A 240 -19.58 28.50 52.24
C MET A 240 -21.08 28.82 52.34
N LEU A 241 -21.93 28.09 51.61
CA LEU A 241 -23.38 28.24 51.70
C LEU A 241 -23.93 27.77 53.04
N ASN A 242 -23.45 26.65 53.58
CA ASN A 242 -23.84 26.17 54.91
C ASN A 242 -23.51 27.19 56.00
N ARG A 243 -22.31 27.79 55.97
CA ARG A 243 -21.95 28.87 56.89
C ARG A 243 -22.92 30.05 56.79
N LYS A 244 -23.30 30.44 55.57
CA LYS A 244 -24.25 31.54 55.35
C LYS A 244 -25.65 31.21 55.88
N ILE A 245 -26.09 29.96 55.74
CA ILE A 245 -27.36 29.46 56.28
C ILE A 245 -27.33 29.55 57.80
N GLU A 246 -26.26 29.08 58.45
CA GLU A 246 -26.10 29.16 59.91
C GLU A 246 -26.16 30.61 60.42
N ASP A 247 -25.45 31.53 59.75
CA ASP A 247 -25.48 32.96 60.09
C ASP A 247 -26.90 33.56 59.96
N LEU A 248 -27.62 33.22 58.88
CA LEU A 248 -28.97 33.69 58.65
C LEU A 248 -29.97 33.09 59.65
N GLN A 249 -29.83 31.81 60.01
CA GLN A 249 -30.62 31.17 61.06
C GLN A 249 -30.41 31.85 62.42
N GLY A 250 -29.17 32.19 62.76
CA GLY A 250 -28.86 32.95 63.97
C GLY A 250 -29.53 34.34 63.98
N GLN A 251 -29.54 35.03 62.83
CA GLN A 251 -30.23 36.32 62.69
C GLN A 251 -31.76 36.19 62.83
N ILE A 252 -32.36 35.18 62.19
CA ILE A 252 -33.80 34.89 62.30
C ILE A 252 -34.17 34.63 63.76
N TYR A 253 -33.43 33.75 64.45
CA TYR A 253 -33.67 33.45 65.85
C TYR A 253 -33.56 34.71 66.74
N GLY A 254 -32.56 35.57 66.49
CA GLY A 254 -32.42 36.84 67.20
C GLY A 254 -33.56 37.82 66.94
N LEU A 255 -34.10 37.86 65.72
CA LEU A 255 -35.27 38.65 65.35
C LEU A 255 -36.54 38.10 66.00
N GLU A 256 -36.76 36.79 65.95
CA GLU A 256 -37.89 36.11 66.58
C GLU A 256 -37.91 36.37 68.09
N LYS A 257 -36.76 36.28 68.76
CA LYS A 257 -36.62 36.60 70.19
C LYS A 257 -37.05 38.04 70.49
N ARG A 258 -36.52 39.02 69.76
CA ARG A 258 -36.87 40.44 69.95
C ARG A 258 -38.35 40.73 69.62
N ASN A 259 -38.90 40.10 68.58
CA ASN A 259 -40.32 40.22 68.24
C ASN A 259 -41.19 39.67 69.38
N LYS A 260 -40.84 38.51 69.94
CA LYS A 260 -41.55 37.94 71.09
C LYS A 260 -41.55 38.89 72.28
N GLU A 261 -40.39 39.42 72.65
CA GLU A 261 -40.25 40.41 73.73
C GLU A 261 -41.10 41.67 73.47
N TYR A 262 -41.13 42.15 72.22
CA TYR A 262 -41.95 43.29 71.82
C TYR A 262 -43.45 43.04 72.02
N TYR A 263 -43.96 41.87 71.58
CA TYR A 263 -45.35 41.51 71.78
C TYR A 263 -45.71 41.34 73.26
N GLU A 264 -44.83 40.73 74.07
CA GLU A 264 -45.03 40.62 75.52
C GLU A 264 -45.15 41.99 76.19
N GLN A 265 -44.33 42.97 75.79
CA GLN A 265 -44.44 44.35 76.28
C GLN A 265 -45.75 45.03 75.84
N LEU A 266 -46.18 44.79 74.60
CA LEU A 266 -47.43 45.33 74.08
C LEU A 266 -48.63 44.82 74.88
N VAL A 267 -48.68 43.51 75.14
CA VAL A 267 -49.75 42.87 75.94
C VAL A 267 -49.77 43.41 77.37
N LYS A 268 -48.60 43.60 78.01
CA LYS A 268 -48.52 44.21 79.34
C LYS A 268 -49.08 45.64 79.34
N ARG A 269 -48.74 46.47 78.35
CA ARG A 269 -49.31 47.83 78.21
C ARG A 269 -50.82 47.80 78.02
N ASP A 270 -51.33 46.91 77.17
CA ASP A 270 -52.78 46.76 76.94
C ASP A 270 -53.53 46.32 78.22
N GLN A 271 -52.92 45.45 79.04
CA GLN A 271 -53.46 45.07 80.35
C GLN A 271 -53.47 46.26 81.32
N HIS A 272 -52.39 47.06 81.37
CA HIS A 272 -52.33 48.29 82.16
C HIS A 272 -53.39 49.31 81.71
N VAL A 273 -53.58 49.51 80.40
CA VAL A 273 -54.61 50.42 79.87
C VAL A 273 -56.03 49.90 80.15
N LYS A 274 -56.27 48.59 80.13
CA LYS A 274 -57.56 48.00 80.53
C LYS A 274 -57.83 48.13 82.04
N GLN A 275 -56.82 48.01 82.90
CA GLN A 275 -56.92 48.31 84.33
C GLN A 275 -57.13 49.80 84.62
N GLU A 276 -56.47 50.69 83.89
CA GLU A 276 -56.71 52.15 83.97
C GLU A 276 -58.10 52.52 83.46
N LYS A 277 -58.59 51.93 82.36
CA LYS A 277 -59.96 52.17 81.88
C LYS A 277 -61.02 51.61 82.82
N ALA A 278 -60.80 50.45 83.43
CA ALA A 278 -61.70 49.90 84.46
C ALA A 278 -61.76 50.77 85.74
N SER A 279 -60.66 51.47 86.07
CA SER A 279 -60.64 52.43 87.20
C SER A 279 -61.13 53.84 86.83
N ILE A 280 -61.21 54.18 85.54
CA ILE A 280 -61.81 55.43 85.02
C ILE A 280 -63.32 55.29 84.78
N ASP A 281 -63.85 54.11 84.44
CA ASP A 281 -65.29 53.87 84.37
C ASP A 281 -65.97 53.90 85.77
N GLU A 282 -65.22 53.76 86.87
CA GLU A 282 -65.69 54.08 88.23
C GLU A 282 -65.67 55.60 88.55
N LYS A 283 -65.07 56.44 87.69
CA LYS A 283 -64.87 57.88 87.93
C LYS A 283 -65.33 58.80 86.79
N LYS A 284 -66.30 58.38 85.99
CA LYS A 284 -67.10 59.30 85.16
C LYS A 284 -68.55 59.33 85.60
N ASN A 285 -68.78 60.08 86.67
CA ASN A 285 -69.96 60.92 86.81
C ASN A 285 -69.45 62.36 86.99
N VAL A 286 -69.80 63.26 86.06
CA VAL A 286 -69.52 64.72 86.04
C VAL A 286 -68.05 65.06 85.70
N HIS A 287 -67.65 65.79 84.65
CA HIS A 287 -68.28 66.85 83.85
C HIS A 287 -67.70 66.86 82.41
N ASP A 288 -68.50 67.38 81.49
CA ASP A 288 -68.22 67.69 80.09
C ASP A 288 -67.27 68.90 79.92
N LEU A 289 -66.46 68.92 78.85
CA LEU A 289 -66.13 70.06 77.97
C LEU A 289 -64.88 69.79 77.07
N SER A 290 -65.19 69.53 75.79
CA SER A 290 -64.53 69.97 74.54
C SER A 290 -63.15 70.67 74.60
N LEU A 291 -62.16 70.12 73.88
CA LEU A 291 -61.31 70.92 72.98
C LEU A 291 -60.71 70.09 71.84
N ASP A 292 -60.98 70.58 70.64
CA ASP A 292 -60.50 70.20 69.31
C ASP A 292 -58.96 70.36 69.16
N GLY A 293 -58.35 69.58 68.26
CA GLY A 293 -56.89 69.57 68.09
C GLY A 293 -56.37 68.58 67.04
N CYS A 294 -56.84 68.71 65.81
CA CYS A 294 -56.25 68.08 64.62
C CYS A 294 -54.82 68.60 64.35
N SER A 295 -53.81 67.73 64.19
CA SER A 295 -52.96 67.68 62.97
C SER A 295 -51.61 66.94 63.12
N LYS A 296 -51.41 66.01 62.18
CA LYS A 296 -50.17 65.65 61.45
C LYS A 296 -49.11 64.80 62.16
N MET A 297 -49.24 63.49 61.92
CA MET A 297 -48.13 62.53 61.95
C MET A 297 -47.30 62.73 60.68
N GLU A 298 -46.13 63.33 60.83
CA GLU A 298 -45.17 63.54 59.74
C GLU A 298 -44.52 62.19 59.40
N VAL A 299 -44.90 61.61 58.27
CA VAL A 299 -44.25 60.44 57.69
C VAL A 299 -42.88 60.89 57.19
N VAL A 300 -41.85 60.70 58.02
CA VAL A 300 -40.46 60.85 57.60
C VAL A 300 -40.09 59.66 56.74
N VAL A 301 -40.34 59.77 55.43
CA VAL A 301 -39.73 58.89 54.42
C VAL A 301 -38.24 59.24 54.37
N VAL A 302 -37.41 58.39 54.96
CA VAL A 302 -35.95 58.45 54.75
C VAL A 302 -35.64 57.92 53.35
N ASN A 303 -35.73 58.81 52.37
CA ASN A 303 -35.15 58.61 51.04
C ASN A 303 -33.63 58.81 51.14
N GLN A 304 -32.87 57.73 51.36
CA GLN A 304 -31.43 57.73 51.10
C GLN A 304 -31.17 57.56 49.60
N ARG A 305 -31.27 58.67 48.87
CA ARG A 305 -30.56 58.85 47.59
C ARG A 305 -29.20 59.45 47.89
N PHE A 306 -28.15 58.63 47.93
CA PHE A 306 -26.80 59.14 47.74
C PHE A 306 -26.46 59.27 46.26
N LYS A 307 -26.06 60.50 45.95
CA LYS A 307 -25.80 61.12 44.66
C LYS A 307 -24.54 60.52 44.04
N LYS A 308 -24.66 60.04 42.80
CA LYS A 308 -23.53 59.75 41.92
C LYS A 308 -23.08 61.05 41.24
N ARG A 309 -21.84 61.46 41.45
CA ARG A 309 -21.03 62.37 40.62
C ARG A 309 -19.62 61.76 40.65
N GLY A 310 -18.93 61.43 39.57
CA GLY A 310 -19.13 61.71 38.15
C GLY A 310 -17.74 61.83 37.53
N SER A 311 -17.29 60.80 36.81
CA SER A 311 -16.20 60.77 35.82
C SER A 311 -16.40 59.44 35.05
N ALA A 312 -17.19 59.41 33.98
CA ALA A 312 -16.79 59.62 32.57
C ALA A 312 -15.61 58.72 32.18
N SER A 313 -15.82 57.57 31.52
CA SER A 313 -16.16 57.52 30.10
C SER A 313 -16.86 56.22 29.66
N VAL A 314 -17.82 56.42 28.75
CA VAL A 314 -18.39 55.45 27.80
C VAL A 314 -17.33 55.19 26.72
N GLY A 315 -17.07 54.02 26.15
CA GLY A 315 -17.62 52.68 26.25
C GLY A 315 -17.00 51.86 25.12
N LYS A 316 -16.72 50.57 25.32
CA LYS A 316 -16.62 49.59 24.24
C LYS A 316 -16.82 48.18 24.80
N LYS A 317 -17.76 47.46 24.17
CA LYS A 317 -18.18 46.09 24.41
C LYS A 317 -16.99 45.15 24.65
N SER A 318 -16.97 44.45 25.78
CA SER A 318 -16.11 43.29 26.00
C SER A 318 -16.83 42.26 26.85
N GLY A 319 -17.86 41.65 26.25
CA GLY A 319 -18.70 40.62 26.85
C GLY A 319 -19.23 39.71 25.77
N SER A 320 -18.34 39.09 25.00
CA SER A 320 -18.65 37.99 24.07
C SER A 320 -17.43 37.17 23.63
N ARG A 321 -16.20 37.68 23.79
CA ARG A 321 -14.99 37.04 23.24
C ARG A 321 -14.56 35.73 23.90
N LEU A 322 -15.02 35.40 25.11
CA LEU A 322 -14.66 34.13 25.76
C LEU A 322 -15.47 32.94 25.22
N TRP A 323 -16.70 33.18 24.76
CA TRP A 323 -17.56 32.12 24.21
C TRP A 323 -17.46 32.02 22.67
N GLU A 324 -17.13 33.11 21.98
CA GLU A 324 -16.81 33.08 20.54
C GLU A 324 -15.51 32.32 20.23
N ARG A 325 -14.56 32.27 21.18
CA ARG A 325 -13.29 31.57 20.99
C ARG A 325 -13.33 30.07 21.27
N VAL A 326 -14.37 29.59 21.98
CA VAL A 326 -14.59 28.16 22.26
C VAL A 326 -15.40 27.50 21.14
N LYS A 327 -16.20 28.28 20.39
CA LYS A 327 -16.93 27.79 19.21
C LYS A 327 -16.11 27.73 17.92
N ASN A 328 -14.93 28.36 17.87
CA ASN A 328 -14.06 28.40 16.69
C ASN A 328 -12.83 27.47 16.79
N MET A 329 -12.86 26.46 17.67
CA MET A 329 -11.93 25.35 17.58
C MET A 329 -12.58 24.25 16.75
N ASP A 330 -12.38 24.32 15.43
CA ASP A 330 -12.43 23.13 14.59
C ASP A 330 -11.32 22.20 15.07
N LEU A 331 -11.71 21.28 15.95
CA LEU A 331 -10.81 20.25 16.45
C LEU A 331 -11.61 18.97 16.67
N PHE A 332 -12.24 18.44 15.62
CA PHE A 332 -12.48 17.00 15.39
C PHE A 332 -13.05 16.77 13.98
N LEU A 333 -12.22 16.92 12.95
CA LEU A 333 -12.43 16.26 11.66
C LEU A 333 -11.07 15.83 11.12
N CYS A 334 -10.57 14.72 11.66
CA CYS A 334 -9.58 13.90 10.98
C CYS A 334 -9.93 12.44 11.27
N GLY A 335 -10.37 11.75 10.22
CA GLY A 335 -10.68 10.33 10.24
C GLY A 335 -12.18 10.05 10.09
N LEU A 336 -12.66 10.04 8.85
CA LEU A 336 -13.61 9.07 8.29
C LEU A 336 -13.70 9.35 6.78
N ASP A 337 -12.80 8.76 6.00
CA ASP A 337 -13.03 8.56 4.57
C ASP A 337 -13.74 7.21 4.38
N PRO A 338 -14.97 7.16 3.85
CA PRO A 338 -15.57 5.95 3.34
C PRO A 338 -15.54 5.99 1.81
N THR A 339 -14.38 5.75 1.22
CA THR A 339 -14.29 5.33 -0.19
C THR A 339 -13.28 4.21 -0.31
N CYS A 340 -13.77 3.01 -0.02
CA CYS A 340 -13.20 1.75 -0.45
C CYS A 340 -14.30 1.06 -1.26
N THR A 341 -14.25 1.25 -2.57
CA THR A 341 -14.86 0.42 -3.62
C THR A 341 -13.96 0.47 -4.82
#